data_AF-A0A2E9BZJ6-F1
#
_entry.id   AF-A0A2E9BZJ6-F1
#
_cell.length_a   1.000
_cell.length_b   1.000
_cell.length_c   1.000
_cell.angle_alpha   90.00
_cell.angle_beta   90.00
_cell.angle_gamma   90.00
#
_symmetry.space_group_name_H-M   'P 1'
#
loop_
_entity.id
_entity.type
_entity.pdbx_description
1 polymer ?
#
loop_
_entity_poly.entity_id
_entity_poly.type
_entity_poly.pdbx_seq_one_letter_code
_entity_poly.pdbx_strand_id
1 'polypeptide(L)'
;MKNTFMRHAVVPPHTRDPFAHDMFKWSGDFDVPAIGEDVIIRVNGIGSAKVVGYATQNGYLGVMTVPYSPPDWWVRQNGSPSLDNAALAFGAEISWVEANMQAKGREGA
;
A
#
# COMPACT_ATOMS: atom_id res chain seq x y z
N MET A 1 -24.06 -6.65 6.36
CA MET A 1 -23.47 -6.22 5.07
C MET A 1 -22.31 -7.17 4.78
N LYS A 2 -22.23 -7.74 3.56
CA LYS A 2 -21.13 -8.65 3.21
C LYS A 2 -19.84 -7.83 3.07
N ASN A 3 -18.86 -8.06 3.96
CA ASN A 3 -17.47 -7.60 3.80
C ASN A 3 -16.95 -8.18 2.48
N THR A 4 -17.04 -7.41 1.39
CA THR A 4 -16.69 -7.93 0.06
C THR A 4 -15.26 -7.52 -0.24
N PHE A 5 -14.31 -8.37 0.18
CA PHE A 5 -12.94 -8.28 -0.31
C PHE A 5 -12.91 -8.78 -1.76
N MET A 6 -12.31 -7.99 -2.66
CA MET A 6 -12.16 -8.36 -4.06
C MET A 6 -10.80 -7.88 -4.55
N ARG A 7 -10.02 -8.76 -5.17
CA ARG A 7 -8.75 -8.42 -5.82
C ARG A 7 -8.99 -7.88 -7.23
N HIS A 8 -8.14 -6.95 -7.66
CA HIS A 8 -8.16 -6.37 -9.01
C HIS A 8 -6.76 -6.46 -9.64
N ALA A 9 -6.72 -6.78 -10.93
CA ALA A 9 -5.49 -6.83 -11.71
C ALA A 9 -5.01 -5.44 -12.17
N VAL A 10 -5.93 -4.47 -12.23
CA VAL A 10 -5.70 -3.07 -12.58
C VAL A 10 -6.42 -2.18 -11.58
N VAL A 11 -6.03 -0.91 -11.51
CA VAL A 11 -6.72 0.07 -10.65
C VAL A 11 -8.15 0.27 -11.15
N PRO A 12 -9.19 -0.06 -10.35
CA PRO A 12 -10.57 0.19 -10.75
C PRO A 12 -10.89 1.69 -10.72
N PRO A 13 -12.00 2.13 -11.35
CA PRO A 13 -12.50 3.50 -11.20
C PRO A 13 -12.67 3.85 -9.72
N HIS A 14 -12.09 4.98 -9.32
CA HIS A 14 -12.04 5.41 -7.92
C HIS A 14 -12.07 6.94 -7.82
N THR A 15 -12.31 7.41 -6.62
CA THR A 15 -12.37 8.83 -6.28
C THR A 15 -11.68 9.10 -4.94
N ARG A 16 -11.18 10.32 -4.76
CA ARG A 16 -10.71 10.83 -3.47
C ARG A 16 -11.82 11.49 -2.65
N ASP A 17 -13.02 11.65 -3.21
CA ASP A 17 -14.17 12.18 -2.48
C ASP A 17 -14.66 11.14 -1.44
N PRO A 18 -14.51 11.42 -0.13
CA PRO A 18 -14.92 10.49 0.92
C PRO A 18 -16.45 10.33 1.00
N PHE A 19 -17.23 11.22 0.38
CA PHE A 19 -18.70 11.18 0.40
C PHE A 19 -19.30 10.53 -0.86
N ALA A 20 -18.49 10.05 -1.80
CA ALA A 20 -18.98 9.32 -2.96
C ALA A 20 -19.60 7.96 -2.55
N HIS A 21 -20.69 7.57 -3.20
CA HIS A 21 -21.43 6.34 -2.89
C HIS A 21 -21.41 5.31 -4.02
N ASP A 22 -21.04 5.72 -5.23
CA ASP A 22 -21.06 4.95 -6.48
C ASP A 22 -19.67 4.54 -6.98
N MET A 23 -18.60 4.99 -6.32
CA MET A 23 -17.22 4.71 -6.67
C MET A 23 -16.41 4.21 -5.46
N PHE A 24 -15.33 3.49 -5.73
CA PHE A 24 -14.38 3.11 -4.69
C PHE A 24 -13.61 4.34 -4.20
N LYS A 25 -13.45 4.45 -2.88
CA LYS A 25 -12.76 5.55 -2.23
C LYS A 25 -11.28 5.24 -2.10
N TRP A 26 -10.43 6.08 -2.66
CA TRP A 26 -9.00 6.09 -2.35
C TRP A 26 -8.76 7.07 -1.20
N SER A 27 -8.19 6.58 -0.10
CA SER A 27 -7.99 7.37 1.12
C SER A 27 -6.63 8.08 1.19
N GLY A 28 -5.79 7.95 0.16
CA GLY A 28 -4.51 8.65 0.07
C GLY A 28 -4.64 10.04 -0.55
N ASP A 29 -3.83 10.96 -0.07
CA ASP A 29 -3.67 12.31 -0.62
C ASP A 29 -2.72 12.37 -1.83
N PHE A 30 -2.10 11.25 -2.19
CA PHE A 30 -1.26 11.03 -3.38
C PHE A 30 -1.92 10.02 -4.34
N ASP A 31 -1.36 9.81 -5.54
CA ASP A 31 -1.86 8.84 -6.53
C ASP A 31 -1.76 7.40 -6.06
N VAL A 32 -2.68 6.53 -6.52
CA VAL A 32 -2.63 5.10 -6.20
C VAL A 32 -1.31 4.53 -6.74
N PRO A 33 -0.45 3.94 -5.88
CA PRO A 33 0.83 3.41 -6.33
C PRO A 33 0.69 2.31 -7.40
N ALA A 34 1.63 2.30 -8.34
CA ALA A 34 1.70 1.29 -9.38
C ALA A 34 2.21 -0.05 -8.83
N ILE A 35 1.80 -1.16 -9.46
CA ILE A 35 2.41 -2.47 -9.19
C ILE A 35 3.91 -2.38 -9.46
N GLY A 36 4.70 -2.82 -8.49
CA GLY A 36 6.16 -2.77 -8.55
C GLY A 36 6.78 -1.65 -7.73
N GLU A 37 6.02 -0.62 -7.36
CA GLU A 37 6.52 0.50 -6.56
C GLU A 37 6.66 0.13 -5.07
N ASP A 38 7.56 0.86 -4.41
CA ASP A 38 7.82 0.73 -2.99
C ASP A 38 7.04 1.79 -2.19
N VAL A 39 6.42 1.31 -1.11
CA VAL A 39 5.69 2.14 -0.15
C VAL A 39 6.15 1.81 1.26
N ILE A 40 5.90 2.71 2.20
CA ILE A 40 6.05 2.48 3.64
C ILE A 40 4.66 2.30 4.23
N ILE A 41 4.36 1.11 4.76
CA ILE A 41 3.14 0.86 5.54
C ILE A 41 3.38 1.37 6.97
N ARG A 42 2.66 2.43 7.35
CA ARG A 42 2.86 3.14 8.62
C ARG A 42 2.09 2.49 9.77
N VAL A 43 1.06 1.70 9.48
CA VAL A 43 0.25 1.03 10.50
C VAL A 43 0.99 -0.18 11.08
N ASN A 44 0.90 -0.34 12.40
CA ASN A 44 1.44 -1.46 13.18
C ASN A 44 2.95 -1.74 12.98
N GLY A 45 3.71 -0.76 12.50
CA GLY A 45 5.16 -0.91 12.30
C GLY A 45 5.54 -1.96 11.25
N ILE A 46 4.71 -2.18 10.23
CA ILE A 46 4.99 -3.15 9.15
C ILE A 46 6.19 -2.69 8.29
N GLY A 47 6.29 -1.40 8.00
CA GLY A 47 7.43 -0.81 7.31
C GLY A 47 7.36 -0.94 5.79
N SER A 48 8.54 -0.94 5.14
CA SER A 48 8.65 -0.91 3.68
C SER A 48 8.09 -2.18 3.03
N ALA A 49 7.34 -1.99 1.95
CA ALA A 49 6.68 -3.06 1.22
C ALA A 49 6.60 -2.76 -0.27
N LYS A 50 6.55 -3.81 -1.08
CA LYS A 50 6.33 -3.73 -2.52
C LYS A 50 4.86 -3.85 -2.85
N VAL A 51 4.36 -2.99 -3.73
CA VAL A 51 3.00 -3.12 -4.27
C VAL A 51 2.96 -4.24 -5.30
N VAL A 52 2.04 -5.19 -5.11
CA VAL A 52 1.91 -6.40 -5.95
C VAL A 52 0.52 -6.57 -6.58
N GLY A 53 -0.41 -5.66 -6.26
CA GLY A 53 -1.76 -5.67 -6.83
C GLY A 53 -2.69 -4.70 -6.10
N TYR A 54 -3.97 -4.81 -6.39
CA TYR A 54 -5.01 -3.95 -5.83
C TYR A 54 -6.13 -4.79 -5.23
N ALA A 55 -6.82 -4.25 -4.24
CA ALA A 55 -8.05 -4.84 -3.75
C ALA A 55 -9.02 -3.77 -3.25
N THR A 56 -10.30 -4.10 -3.27
CA THR A 56 -11.35 -3.29 -2.65
C THR A 56 -11.92 -4.00 -1.45
N GLN A 57 -12.18 -3.25 -0.39
CA GLN A 57 -12.85 -3.73 0.81
C GLN A 57 -13.74 -2.63 1.35
N ASN A 58 -15.01 -2.94 1.59
CA ASN A 58 -15.99 -2.03 2.20
C ASN A 58 -16.10 -0.65 1.52
N GLY A 59 -16.01 -0.63 0.18
CA GLY A 59 -16.12 0.59 -0.61
C GLY A 59 -14.82 1.40 -0.72
N TYR A 60 -13.71 0.92 -0.15
CA TYR A 60 -12.39 1.52 -0.27
C TYR A 60 -11.50 0.73 -1.22
N LEU A 61 -10.70 1.45 -1.99
CA LEU A 61 -9.59 0.92 -2.77
C LEU A 61 -8.34 0.91 -1.89
N GLY A 62 -7.63 -0.22 -1.88
CA GLY A 62 -6.31 -0.38 -1.28
C GLY A 62 -5.33 -1.08 -2.22
N VAL A 63 -4.07 -1.08 -1.82
CA VAL A 63 -2.98 -1.80 -2.48
C VAL A 63 -2.70 -3.11 -1.74
N MET A 64 -2.44 -4.17 -2.50
CA MET A 64 -1.90 -5.42 -1.98
C MET A 64 -0.38 -5.28 -1.94
N THR A 65 0.24 -5.59 -0.81
CA THR A 65 1.64 -5.30 -0.56
C THR A 65 2.37 -6.49 0.05
N VAL A 66 3.64 -6.68 -0.32
CA VAL A 66 4.53 -7.68 0.29
C VAL A 66 5.60 -6.94 1.09
N PRO A 67 5.56 -6.99 2.44
CA PRO A 67 6.58 -6.36 3.27
C PRO A 67 7.96 -6.98 3.06
N TYR A 68 9.00 -6.15 3.01
CA TYR A 68 10.38 -6.62 2.83
C TYR A 68 10.97 -7.23 4.10
N SER A 69 10.70 -6.61 5.26
CA SER A 69 11.21 -7.03 6.56
C SER A 69 10.14 -6.76 7.63
N PRO A 70 9.00 -7.47 7.59
CA PRO A 70 7.94 -7.23 8.56
C PRO A 70 8.35 -7.68 9.96
N PRO A 71 7.68 -7.16 11.00
CA PRO A 71 7.91 -7.59 12.37
C PRO A 71 7.51 -9.06 12.59
N ASP A 72 8.17 -9.74 13.54
CA ASP A 72 7.95 -11.17 13.80
C ASP A 72 6.49 -11.54 14.07
N TRP A 73 5.72 -10.65 14.69
CA TRP A 73 4.30 -10.89 14.95
C TRP A 73 3.50 -11.07 13.66
N TRP A 74 3.86 -10.33 12.60
CA TRP A 74 3.21 -10.42 11.30
C TRP A 74 3.51 -11.76 10.65
N VAL A 75 4.78 -12.20 10.72
CA VAL A 75 5.22 -13.49 10.18
C VAL A 75 4.54 -14.65 10.90
N ARG A 76 4.38 -14.58 12.23
CA ARG A 76 3.67 -15.61 12.99
C ARG A 76 2.19 -15.73 12.62
N GLN A 77 1.55 -14.63 12.22
CA GLN A 77 0.13 -14.62 11.87
C GLN A 77 -0.13 -14.99 10.40
N ASN A 78 0.74 -14.55 9.49
CA ASN A 78 0.50 -14.61 8.05
C ASN A 78 1.44 -15.59 7.32
N GLY A 79 2.51 -16.04 7.98
CA GLY A 79 3.61 -16.77 7.36
C GLY A 79 4.68 -15.85 6.77
N SER A 80 5.69 -16.43 6.12
CA SER A 80 6.73 -15.66 5.42
C SER A 80 6.12 -14.80 4.30
N PRO A 81 6.56 -13.54 4.11
CA PRO A 81 6.00 -12.66 3.09
C PRO A 81 6.09 -13.25 1.68
N SER A 82 4.98 -13.23 0.96
CA SER A 82 4.83 -13.79 -0.38
C SER A 82 3.63 -13.16 -1.10
N LEU A 83 3.46 -13.47 -2.39
CA LEU A 83 2.29 -13.01 -3.15
C LEU A 83 0.96 -13.59 -2.64
N ASP A 84 1.01 -14.76 -2.01
CA ASP A 84 -0.18 -15.47 -1.53
C ASP A 84 -0.77 -14.83 -0.26
N ASN A 85 0.09 -14.24 0.58
CA ASN A 85 -0.28 -13.59 1.85
C ASN A 85 -0.01 -12.08 1.86
N ALA A 86 -0.05 -11.43 0.69
CA ALA A 86 0.10 -9.98 0.58
C ALA A 86 -0.89 -9.23 1.49
N ALA A 87 -0.40 -8.21 2.19
CA ALA A 87 -1.17 -7.36 3.09
C ALA A 87 -1.95 -6.30 2.31
N LEU A 88 -3.22 -6.12 2.64
CA LEU A 88 -4.00 -4.98 2.16
C LEU A 88 -3.64 -3.75 3.00
N ALA A 89 -3.27 -2.66 2.32
CA ALA A 89 -3.08 -1.35 2.94
C ALA A 89 -3.85 -0.27 2.15
N PHE A 90 -4.48 0.65 2.87
CA PHE A 90 -5.21 1.77 2.29
C PHE A 90 -4.30 3.00 2.15
N GLY A 91 -4.68 3.95 1.28
CA GLY A 91 -3.85 5.13 0.98
C GLY A 91 -3.48 5.94 2.22
N ALA A 92 -4.38 6.09 3.19
CA ALA A 92 -4.10 6.76 4.47
C ALA A 92 -3.08 6.01 5.37
N GLU A 93 -2.86 4.72 5.13
CA GLU A 93 -1.97 3.87 5.93
C GLU A 93 -0.54 3.80 5.35
N ILE A 94 -0.30 4.36 4.16
CA ILE A 94 0.98 4.25 3.45
C ILE A 94 1.55 5.62 3.06
N SER A 95 2.86 5.69 2.83
CA SER A 95 3.56 6.79 2.16
C SER A 95 4.45 6.27 1.04
N TRP A 96 4.85 7.15 0.14
CA TRP A 96 6.02 6.92 -0.70
C TRP A 96 7.27 6.68 0.15
N VAL A 97 8.18 5.85 -0.36
CA VAL A 97 9.55 5.83 0.14
C VAL A 97 10.16 7.18 -0.24
N GLU A 98 10.48 8.02 0.75
CA GLU A 98 11.24 9.22 0.47
C GLU A 98 12.60 8.83 -0.12
N ALA A 99 12.90 9.35 -1.31
CA ALA A 99 14.19 9.16 -1.95
C ALA A 99 15.26 9.99 -1.23
N ASN A 100 15.73 9.54 -0.07
CA ASN A 100 16.90 10.13 0.58
C ASN A 100 18.18 9.48 0.03
N MET A 101 18.63 9.95 -1.13
CA MET A 101 20.02 9.81 -1.59
C MET A 101 20.69 11.19 -1.76
N GLN A 102 21.35 11.61 -0.68
CA GLN A 102 22.66 12.28 -0.66
C GLN A 102 22.96 13.32 -1.76
N ALA A 103 22.58 14.58 -1.54
CA ALA A 103 23.41 15.71 -1.95
C ALA A 103 24.50 15.97 -0.89
N LYS A 104 25.48 15.06 -0.79
CA LYS A 104 26.71 15.30 -0.04
C LYS A 104 27.89 14.83 -0.88
N GLY A 105 28.59 15.79 -1.49
CA GLY A 105 29.88 15.54 -2.15
C GLY A 105 29.99 16.07 -3.56
N ARG A 106 29.92 17.39 -3.75
CA ARG A 106 30.61 18.12 -4.82
C ARG A 106 30.64 19.61 -4.46
N GLU A 107 31.53 19.96 -3.53
CA GLU A 107 32.16 21.26 -3.46
C GLU A 107 33.39 21.10 -2.57
N GLY A 108 34.53 21.10 -3.23
CA GLY A 108 35.81 20.60 -2.73
C GLY A 108 36.74 20.41 -3.91
N ALA A 109 36.99 21.50 -4.63
CA ALA A 109 38.12 21.74 -5.52
C ALA A 109 38.25 23.25 -5.73
#